data_AF-A0AAU7P0K9-F1
#
_entry.id   AF-A0AAU7P0K9-F1
#
_cell.length_a   1.000
_cell.length_b   1.000
_cell.length_c   1.000
_cell.angle_alpha   90.00
_cell.angle_beta   90.00
_cell.angle_gamma   90.00
#
_symmetry.space_group_name_H-M   'P 1'
#
loop_
_entity.id
_entity.type
_entity.pdbx_description
1 polymer ?
#
loop_
_entity_poly.entity_id
_entity_poly.type
_entity_poly.pdbx_seq_one_letter_code
_entity_poly.pdbx_strand_id
1 'polypeptide(L)'
;MSVDHWKSLLTPTRIKLPNITALAREQGRIISFIDLETTDFLGRPNFGICEIGCLHILRDGRVFSATSLVNPENLITPSSTEITGVTQAMVNDKSNWHALWAEACLNFSAKHLVSGFNSTIFDIPAIQDQNERYGLAPGNFDNKMDVMD
;
A
#
# COMPACT_ATOMS: atom_id res chain seq x y z
N MET A 1 -9.84 -4.99 13.53
CA MET A 1 -9.21 -3.88 14.27
C MET A 1 -8.58 -2.90 13.27
N SER A 2 -9.38 -2.18 12.47
CA SER A 2 -8.99 -2.18 11.05
C SER A 2 -9.33 -0.93 10.22
N VAL A 3 -10.21 -0.03 10.70
CA VAL A 3 -10.22 1.39 10.27
C VAL A 3 -9.52 2.30 11.28
N ASP A 4 -9.67 2.05 12.57
CA ASP A 4 -9.12 2.95 13.60
C ASP A 4 -7.60 2.87 13.69
N HIS A 5 -7.04 1.66 13.50
CA HIS A 5 -5.59 1.49 13.39
C HIS A 5 -5.05 2.22 12.17
N TRP A 6 -5.70 2.06 11.02
CA TRP A 6 -5.37 2.78 9.79
C TRP A 6 -5.36 4.30 9.99
N LYS A 7 -6.43 4.85 10.57
CA LYS A 7 -6.52 6.29 10.88
C LYS A 7 -5.42 6.75 11.83
N SER A 8 -4.92 5.89 12.70
CA SER A 8 -3.80 6.22 13.60
C SER A 8 -2.45 6.34 12.87
N LEU A 9 -2.29 5.69 11.70
CA LEU A 9 -1.08 5.79 10.87
C LEU A 9 -1.07 7.05 10.00
N LEU A 10 -2.24 7.66 9.75
CA LEU A 10 -2.37 8.86 8.93
C LEU A 10 -1.70 10.07 9.58
N THR A 11 -0.61 10.50 8.96
CA THR A 11 0.14 11.69 9.36
C THR A 11 -0.08 12.81 8.33
N PRO A 12 -0.60 13.98 8.72
CA PRO A 12 -0.70 15.13 7.83
C PRO A 12 0.68 15.56 7.34
N THR A 13 0.84 15.76 6.04
CA THR A 13 2.10 16.24 5.46
C THR A 13 2.03 17.74 5.15
N ARG A 14 3.19 18.36 4.92
CA ARG A 14 3.29 19.74 4.44
C ARG A 14 3.41 19.85 2.92
N ILE A 15 3.46 18.72 2.22
CA ILE A 15 3.68 18.65 0.77
C ILE A 15 2.48 19.28 0.06
N LYS A 16 2.75 20.04 -1.00
CA LYS A 16 1.73 20.59 -1.90
C LYS A 16 1.87 19.94 -3.26
N LEU A 17 0.82 19.27 -3.71
CA LEU A 17 0.76 18.60 -5.00
C LEU A 17 -0.39 19.22 -5.82
N PRO A 18 -0.23 20.45 -6.35
CA PRO A 18 -1.33 21.20 -6.95
C PRO A 18 -1.95 20.48 -8.15
N ASN A 19 -1.12 19.86 -9.00
CA ASN A 19 -1.59 19.12 -10.18
C ASN A 19 -2.37 17.86 -9.79
N ILE A 20 -1.86 17.09 -8.82
CA ILE A 20 -2.56 15.90 -8.29
C ILE A 20 -3.84 16.30 -7.55
N THR A 21 -3.84 17.44 -6.85
CA THR A 21 -5.04 17.97 -6.20
C THR A 21 -6.11 18.35 -7.22
N ALA A 22 -5.71 18.97 -8.33
CA ALA A 22 -6.62 19.27 -9.44
C ALA A 22 -7.21 17.98 -10.02
N LEU A 23 -6.38 16.96 -10.27
CA LEU A 23 -6.83 15.65 -10.73
C LEU A 23 -7.80 14.99 -9.73
N ALA A 24 -7.50 15.04 -8.42
CA ALA A 24 -8.40 14.49 -7.39
C ALA A 24 -9.78 15.17 -7.41
N ARG A 25 -9.83 16.48 -7.65
CA ARG A 25 -11.08 17.23 -7.81
C ARG A 25 -11.83 16.81 -9.07
N GLU A 26 -11.14 16.73 -10.20
CA GLU A 26 -11.71 16.32 -11.48
C GLU A 26 -12.31 14.92 -11.42
N GLN A 27 -11.59 13.96 -10.85
CA GLN A 27 -12.04 12.58 -10.65
C GLN A 27 -13.11 12.44 -9.56
N GLY A 28 -13.32 13.49 -8.76
CA GLY A 28 -14.26 13.47 -7.64
C GLY A 28 -13.87 12.52 -6.50
N ARG A 29 -12.61 12.07 -6.43
CA ARG A 29 -12.12 11.03 -5.51
C ARG A 29 -10.84 11.46 -4.79
N ILE A 30 -10.50 10.76 -3.71
CA ILE A 30 -9.15 10.82 -3.14
C ILE A 30 -8.21 10.06 -4.07
N ILE A 31 -7.00 10.57 -4.29
CA ILE A 31 -5.94 9.84 -4.99
C ILE A 31 -5.03 9.22 -3.93
N SER A 32 -4.80 7.91 -4.03
CA SER A 32 -3.90 7.19 -3.13
C SER A 32 -2.73 6.64 -3.91
N PHE A 33 -1.53 7.16 -3.64
CA PHE A 33 -0.32 6.52 -4.12
C PHE A 33 0.07 5.41 -3.15
N ILE A 34 0.42 4.25 -3.70
CA ILE A 34 0.91 3.09 -2.96
C ILE A 34 2.28 2.70 -3.49
N ASP A 35 3.11 2.16 -2.60
CA ASP A 35 4.43 1.60 -2.88
C ASP A 35 4.70 0.51 -1.84
N LEU A 36 5.28 -0.62 -2.27
CA LEU A 36 5.50 -1.79 -1.44
C LEU A 36 6.94 -2.27 -1.50
N GLU A 37 7.45 -2.70 -0.35
CA GLU A 37 8.65 -3.53 -0.28
C GLU A 37 8.26 -4.97 0.06
N THR A 38 8.90 -5.93 -0.59
CA THR A 38 8.47 -7.34 -0.56
C THR A 38 9.63 -8.29 -0.28
N THR A 39 9.29 -9.48 0.22
CA THR A 39 10.27 -10.53 0.55
C THR A 39 11.04 -11.06 -0.65
N ASP A 40 10.42 -11.02 -1.83
CA ASP A 40 10.93 -11.40 -3.15
C ASP A 40 9.99 -10.83 -4.23
N PHE A 41 10.23 -11.13 -5.51
CA PHE A 41 9.32 -10.82 -6.60
C PHE A 41 7.98 -11.56 -6.46
N LEU A 42 6.91 -10.89 -6.86
CA LEU A 42 5.56 -11.46 -6.93
C LEU A 42 5.56 -12.79 -7.71
N GLY A 43 4.83 -13.78 -7.21
CA GLY A 43 4.73 -15.12 -7.80
C GLY A 43 5.86 -16.09 -7.39
N ARG A 44 6.86 -15.63 -6.63
CA ARG A 44 7.84 -16.53 -5.99
C ARG A 44 7.22 -17.23 -4.78
N PRO A 45 7.63 -18.48 -4.46
CA PRO A 45 7.22 -19.14 -3.23
C PRO A 45 7.57 -18.27 -2.01
N ASN A 46 6.67 -18.23 -1.01
CA ASN A 46 6.85 -17.47 0.23
C ASN A 46 6.92 -15.93 0.03
N PHE A 47 6.23 -15.41 -0.99
CA PHE A 47 6.01 -13.98 -1.18
C PHE A 47 5.25 -13.35 0.00
N GLY A 48 5.64 -12.14 0.39
CA GLY A 48 4.95 -11.33 1.38
C GLY A 48 5.37 -9.86 1.31
N ILE A 49 4.52 -8.98 1.81
CA ILE A 49 4.79 -7.55 1.92
C ILE A 49 5.49 -7.29 3.26
N CYS A 50 6.66 -6.65 3.24
CA CYS A 50 7.44 -6.31 4.44
C CYS A 50 7.41 -4.82 4.78
N GLU A 51 7.08 -3.95 3.83
CA GLU A 51 6.78 -2.54 4.06
C GLU A 51 5.69 -2.07 3.10
N ILE A 52 4.88 -1.11 3.55
CA ILE A 52 3.93 -0.38 2.71
C ILE A 52 4.02 1.11 3.01
N GLY A 53 4.10 1.91 1.94
CA GLY A 53 4.00 3.36 1.96
C GLY A 53 2.75 3.83 1.21
N CYS A 54 2.05 4.81 1.77
CA CYS A 54 0.87 5.40 1.15
C CYS A 54 0.87 6.93 1.26
N LEU A 55 0.44 7.60 0.19
CA LEU A 55 0.08 9.02 0.20
C LEU A 55 -1.36 9.21 -0.24
N HIS A 56 -2.19 9.82 0.59
CA HIS A 56 -3.58 10.16 0.28
C HIS A 56 -3.73 11.65 0.03
N ILE A 57 -4.08 12.01 -1.20
CA ILE A 57 -4.32 13.39 -1.62
C ILE A 57 -5.83 13.62 -1.66
N LEU A 58 -6.31 14.45 -0.74
CA LEU A 58 -7.71 14.84 -0.69
C LEU A 58 -8.00 15.92 -1.75
N ARG A 59 -9.28 16.01 -2.12
CA ARG A 59 -9.79 16.99 -3.09
C ARG A 59 -9.58 18.44 -2.65
N ASP A 60 -9.40 18.71 -1.36
CA ASP A 60 -9.10 20.05 -0.85
C ASP A 60 -7.59 20.37 -0.84
N GLY A 61 -6.73 19.43 -1.22
CA GLY A 61 -5.28 19.58 -1.27
C GLY A 61 -4.56 19.25 0.03
N ARG A 62 -5.26 18.71 1.04
CA ARG A 62 -4.60 18.06 2.18
C ARG A 62 -3.98 16.74 1.72
N VAL A 63 -2.76 16.48 2.19
CA VAL A 63 -2.02 15.26 1.92
C VAL A 63 -1.74 14.56 3.25
N PHE A 64 -2.03 13.27 3.32
CA PHE A 64 -1.70 12.42 4.46
C PHE A 64 -0.77 11.30 4.00
N SER A 65 0.26 11.03 4.79
CA SER A 65 1.11 9.86 4.60
C SER A 65 0.76 8.79 5.62
N ALA A 66 0.94 7.53 5.25
CA ALA A 66 1.00 6.44 6.21
C ALA A 66 2.02 5.42 5.73
N THR A 67 2.83 4.93 6.66
CA THR A 67 3.87 3.95 6.41
C THR A 67 3.94 3.00 7.59
N SER A 68 4.25 1.74 7.32
CA SER A 68 4.64 0.81 8.37
C SER A 68 5.40 -0.38 7.81
N LEU A 69 6.32 -0.90 8.61
CA LEU A 69 6.81 -2.25 8.46
C LEU A 69 5.71 -3.27 8.80
N VAL A 70 5.69 -4.36 8.05
CA VAL A 70 4.73 -5.47 8.17
C VAL A 70 5.51 -6.75 8.37
N ASN A 71 5.05 -7.62 9.25
CA ASN A 71 5.59 -8.97 9.32
C ASN A 71 5.05 -9.78 8.12
N PRO A 72 5.89 -10.17 7.14
CA PRO A 72 5.43 -10.89 5.96
C PRO A 72 5.09 -12.36 6.26
N GLU A 73 5.36 -12.84 7.49
CA GLU A 73 5.22 -14.23 7.90
C GLU A 73 6.00 -15.19 6.98
N ASN A 74 7.08 -14.69 6.38
CA ASN A 74 7.95 -15.34 5.42
C ASN A 74 9.38 -14.80 5.56
N LEU A 75 10.36 -15.50 4.99
CA LEU A 75 11.75 -15.04 4.94
C LEU A 75 11.94 -13.96 3.88
N ILE A 76 12.57 -12.84 4.24
CA ILE A 76 13.03 -11.83 3.29
C ILE A 76 14.30 -12.37 2.61
N THR A 77 14.34 -12.37 1.28
CA THR A 77 15.53 -12.80 0.54
C THR A 77 16.70 -11.84 0.76
N PRO A 78 17.96 -12.30 0.67
CA PRO A 78 19.12 -11.42 0.73
C PRO A 78 19.09 -10.32 -0.33
N SER A 79 18.64 -10.64 -1.55
CA SER A 79 18.49 -9.67 -2.64
C SER A 79 17.47 -8.59 -2.33
N SER A 80 16.30 -8.95 -1.78
CA SER A 80 15.33 -7.94 -1.32
C SER A 80 15.90 -7.11 -0.18
N THR A 81 16.63 -7.71 0.75
CA THR A 81 17.27 -6.96 1.84
C THR A 81 18.30 -5.95 1.30
N GLU A 82 19.09 -6.33 0.28
CA GLU A 82 20.10 -5.45 -0.33
C GLU A 82 19.49 -4.24 -1.05
N ILE A 83 18.34 -4.43 -1.71
CA ILE A 83 17.66 -3.37 -2.47
C ILE A 83 16.86 -2.45 -1.55
N THR A 84 16.09 -3.03 -0.63
CA THR A 84 15.09 -2.31 0.18
C THR A 84 15.66 -1.82 1.51
N GLY A 85 16.72 -2.47 2.01
CA GLY A 85 17.25 -2.25 3.35
C GLY A 85 16.40 -2.87 4.48
N VAL A 86 15.24 -3.48 4.17
CA VAL A 86 14.38 -4.10 5.18
C VAL A 86 14.94 -5.46 5.57
N THR A 87 15.34 -5.59 6.84
CA THR A 87 15.88 -6.84 7.38
C THR A 87 14.81 -7.67 8.09
N GLN A 88 15.01 -8.98 8.20
CA GLN A 88 14.11 -9.87 8.93
C GLN A 88 13.91 -9.40 10.39
N ALA A 89 14.96 -8.92 11.04
CA ALA A 89 14.90 -8.43 12.42
C ALA A 89 13.99 -7.21 12.59
N MET A 90 13.86 -6.36 11.57
CA MET A 90 13.01 -5.17 11.60
C MET A 90 11.52 -5.49 11.56
N VAL A 91 11.15 -6.67 11.03
CA VAL A 91 9.75 -7.05 10.78
C VAL A 91 9.22 -8.13 11.72
N ASN A 92 10.09 -8.88 12.39
CA ASN A 92 9.70 -10.03 13.22
C ASN A 92 8.74 -9.69 14.37
N ASP A 93 8.85 -8.49 14.94
CA ASP A 93 8.01 -8.01 16.05
C ASP A 93 6.79 -7.21 15.57
N LYS A 94 6.62 -7.04 14.25
CA LYS A 94 5.50 -6.29 13.67
C LYS A 94 4.28 -7.18 13.53
N SER A 95 3.13 -6.53 13.46
CA SER A 95 1.88 -7.21 13.12
C SER A 95 1.90 -7.66 11.66
N ASN A 96 1.15 -8.71 11.34
CA ASN A 96 1.04 -9.22 9.97
C ASN A 96 0.08 -8.38 9.11
N TRP A 97 0.03 -8.69 7.81
CA TRP A 97 -0.78 -7.98 6.83
C TRP A 97 -2.26 -7.88 7.21
N HIS A 98 -2.86 -9.00 7.63
CA HIS A 98 -4.27 -9.07 8.00
C HIS A 98 -4.63 -8.11 9.14
N ALA A 99 -3.77 -8.04 10.16
CA ALA A 99 -3.99 -7.20 11.31
C ALA A 99 -3.76 -5.70 11.03
N LEU A 100 -2.85 -5.36 10.11
CA LEU A 100 -2.44 -3.98 9.85
C LEU A 100 -3.19 -3.31 8.69
N TRP A 101 -3.20 -3.92 7.51
CA TRP A 101 -3.50 -3.22 6.26
C TRP A 101 -4.66 -3.76 5.45
N ALA A 102 -5.02 -5.04 5.62
CA ALA A 102 -6.01 -5.67 4.75
C ALA A 102 -7.33 -4.87 4.64
N GLU A 103 -7.92 -4.42 5.74
CA GLU A 103 -9.14 -3.60 5.69
C GLU A 103 -8.92 -2.20 5.13
N ALA A 104 -7.78 -1.57 5.42
CA ALA A 104 -7.46 -0.25 4.88
C ALA A 104 -7.40 -0.33 3.35
N CYS A 105 -6.72 -1.35 2.82
CA CYS A 105 -6.62 -1.64 1.39
C CYS A 105 -7.98 -1.95 0.76
N LEU A 106 -8.81 -2.77 1.41
CA LEU A 106 -10.20 -2.99 0.96
C LEU A 106 -11.01 -1.69 0.92
N ASN A 107 -10.77 -0.79 1.88
CA ASN A 107 -11.49 0.48 1.94
C ASN A 107 -11.05 1.46 0.84
N PHE A 108 -9.74 1.68 0.68
CA PHE A 108 -9.24 2.65 -0.29
C PHE A 108 -9.33 2.12 -1.72
N SER A 109 -9.17 0.81 -1.95
CA SER A 109 -9.36 0.23 -3.29
C SER A 109 -10.76 0.58 -3.81
N ALA A 110 -11.81 0.33 -3.02
CA ALA A 110 -13.20 0.57 -3.44
C ALA A 110 -13.59 2.05 -3.59
N LYS A 111 -12.84 3.00 -3.01
CA LYS A 111 -13.29 4.40 -2.88
C LYS A 111 -12.38 5.41 -3.57
N HIS A 112 -11.09 5.14 -3.60
CA HIS A 112 -10.07 6.07 -4.08
C HIS A 112 -9.71 5.73 -5.54
N LEU A 113 -9.06 6.69 -6.21
CA LEU A 113 -8.24 6.37 -7.37
C LEU A 113 -6.88 5.91 -6.85
N VAL A 114 -6.53 4.65 -7.06
CA VAL A 114 -5.25 4.07 -6.61
C VAL A 114 -4.20 4.23 -7.71
N SER A 115 -3.00 4.66 -7.34
CA SER A 115 -1.92 4.88 -8.28
C SER A 115 -0.58 4.49 -7.66
N GLY A 116 0.43 4.30 -8.50
CA GLY A 116 1.78 3.89 -8.11
C GLY A 116 2.57 3.54 -9.36
N PHE A 117 3.88 3.57 -9.26
CA PHE A 117 4.77 3.27 -10.38
C PHE A 117 4.78 1.77 -10.65
N ASN A 118 4.33 1.34 -11.83
CA ASN A 118 4.21 -0.08 -12.18
C ASN A 118 3.25 -0.87 -11.25
N SER A 119 2.36 -0.15 -10.56
CA SER A 119 1.48 -0.69 -9.52
C SER A 119 0.38 -1.59 -10.06
N THR A 120 0.00 -1.41 -11.33
CA THR A 120 -1.05 -2.23 -11.95
C THR A 120 -0.63 -3.68 -12.15
N ILE A 121 0.67 -3.94 -12.30
CA ILE A 121 1.22 -5.28 -12.49
C ILE A 121 1.98 -5.82 -11.27
N PHE A 122 2.33 -4.97 -10.31
CA PHE A 122 3.06 -5.36 -9.10
C PHE A 122 2.28 -5.11 -7.81
N ASP A 123 2.14 -3.86 -7.36
CA ASP A 123 1.60 -3.56 -6.03
C ASP A 123 0.15 -3.99 -5.83
N ILE A 124 -0.71 -3.75 -6.82
CA ILE A 124 -2.12 -4.15 -6.76
C ILE A 124 -2.22 -5.69 -6.71
N PRO A 125 -1.60 -6.45 -7.64
CA PRO A 125 -1.55 -7.90 -7.53
C PRO A 125 -0.95 -8.42 -6.22
N ALA A 126 0.10 -7.78 -5.68
CA ALA A 126 0.68 -8.15 -4.39
C ALA A 126 -0.31 -7.98 -3.22
N ILE A 127 -1.07 -6.88 -3.19
CA ILE A 127 -2.12 -6.64 -2.21
C ILE A 127 -3.23 -7.70 -2.34
N GLN A 128 -3.62 -8.04 -3.57
CA GLN A 128 -4.64 -9.05 -3.84
C GLN A 128 -4.19 -10.43 -3.33
N ASP A 129 -2.96 -10.85 -3.64
CA ASP A 129 -2.37 -12.11 -3.18
C ASP A 129 -2.29 -12.18 -1.66
N GLN A 130 -1.88 -11.09 -0.99
CA GLN A 130 -1.89 -11.05 0.48
C GLN A 130 -3.30 -11.11 1.06
N ASN A 131 -4.29 -10.45 0.46
CA ASN A 131 -5.68 -10.56 0.92
C ASN A 131 -6.22 -11.98 0.75
N GLU A 132 -5.96 -12.62 -0.40
CA GLU A 132 -6.36 -13.99 -0.69
C GLU A 132 -5.71 -14.99 0.27
N ARG A 133 -4.45 -14.79 0.66
CA ARG A 133 -3.74 -15.59 1.67
C ARG A 133 -4.49 -15.67 3.01
N TYR A 134 -5.24 -14.63 3.39
CA TYR A 134 -6.08 -14.62 4.59
C TYR A 134 -7.57 -14.90 4.32
N GLY A 135 -7.93 -15.33 3.10
CA GLY A 135 -9.31 -15.63 2.73
C GLY A 135 -10.21 -14.39 2.64
N LEU A 136 -9.63 -13.23 2.38
CA LEU A 136 -10.36 -11.98 2.17
C LEU A 136 -10.67 -11.75 0.68
N ALA A 137 -11.55 -10.79 0.40
CA ALA A 137 -11.74 -10.31 -0.97
C ALA A 137 -10.43 -9.69 -1.49
N PRO A 138 -10.12 -9.79 -2.80
CA PRO A 138 -8.90 -9.21 -3.36
C PRO A 138 -8.88 -7.66 -3.26
N GLY A 139 -10.05 -7.03 -3.17
CA GLY A 139 -10.23 -5.57 -3.25
C GLY A 139 -10.75 -5.14 -4.61
N ASN A 140 -11.41 -3.99 -4.69
CA ASN A 140 -11.90 -3.44 -5.94
C ASN A 140 -10.93 -2.36 -6.42
N PHE A 141 -10.14 -2.62 -7.46
CA PHE A 141 -9.23 -1.63 -8.06
C PHE A 141 -9.70 -1.19 -9.46
N ASP A 142 -11.00 -0.94 -9.60
CA ASP A 142 -11.59 -0.46 -10.86
C ASP A 142 -11.10 0.96 -11.20
N ASN A 143 -10.87 1.79 -10.18
CA ASN A 143 -10.33 3.14 -10.32
C ASN A 143 -8.82 3.10 -10.01
N LYS A 144 -8.02 2.70 -11.00
CA LYS A 144 -6.55 2.70 -10.90
C LYS A 144 -5.90 3.45 -12.05
N MET A 145 -4.71 3.98 -11.81
CA MET A 145 -3.89 4.67 -12.80
C MET A 145 -2.43 4.30 -12.56
N ASP A 146 -1.75 3.71 -13.54
CA ASP A 146 -0.31 3.52 -13.43
C ASP A 146 0.41 4.85 -13.68
N VAL A 147 1.51 5.10 -12.98
CA VAL A 147 2.32 6.30 -13.22
C VAL A 147 3.12 6.19 -14.53
N MET A 148 3.28 4.98 -15.06
CA MET A 148 4.00 4.74 -16.31
C MET A 148 3.14 4.96 -17.58
N ASP A 149 1.82 5.09 -17.44
CA ASP A 149 0.89 5.33 -18.55
C ASP A 149 0.91 6.81 -19.01
#